data_AF-A0A8S4QEE6-F1
#
_entry.id   AF-A0A8S4QEE6-F1
#
_cell.length_a   1.000
_cell.length_b   1.000
_cell.length_c   1.000
_cell.angle_alpha   90.00
_cell.angle_beta   90.00
_cell.angle_gamma   90.00
#
_symmetry.space_group_name_H-M   'P 1'
#
loop_
_entity.id
_entity.type
_entity.pdbx_description
1 polymer ?
#
loop_
_entity_poly.entity_id
_entity_poly.type
_entity_poly.pdbx_seq_one_letter_code
_entity_poly.pdbx_strand_id
1 'polypeptide(L)'
;MDAIVTESVIFTLLSERRLGPKLHGVFSGGRIEEYIPARSLLTKELSEPAISMKIAEKMAAIHSMDVPLSKEPNWLWKTMGKWMKTARDERLAPNAVGKTAEEQNVIKELKLIDFEKEIEWLKKFVSSVDSPVVFCHNDLQEG
;
A
#
# COMPACT_ATOMS: atom_id res chain seq x y z
N MET A 1 5.05 15.07 6.44
CA MET A 1 3.61 15.31 6.24
C MET A 1 2.88 14.21 6.98
N ASP A 2 1.91 14.58 7.80
CA ASP A 2 1.11 13.61 8.55
C ASP A 2 0.38 12.68 7.54
N ALA A 3 0.30 11.38 7.84
CA ALA A 3 -0.33 10.40 6.94
C ALA A 3 -1.80 10.78 6.68
N ILE A 4 -2.47 11.29 7.72
CA ILE A 4 -3.85 11.79 7.69
C ILE A 4 -4.01 12.94 6.68
N VAL A 5 -3.05 13.87 6.63
CA VAL A 5 -3.09 15.01 5.70
C VAL A 5 -2.92 14.53 4.26
N THR A 6 -1.99 13.59 4.03
CA THR A 6 -1.73 13.04 2.69
C THR A 6 -2.94 12.29 2.15
N GLU A 7 -3.55 11.43 2.97
CA GLU A 7 -4.75 10.68 2.62
C GLU A 7 -5.96 11.61 2.35
N SER A 8 -6.16 12.63 3.19
CA SER A 8 -7.26 13.60 3.00
C SER A 8 -7.14 14.34 1.67
N VAL A 9 -5.93 14.72 1.27
CA VAL A 9 -5.68 15.35 -0.05
C VAL A 9 -5.98 14.37 -1.18
N ILE A 10 -5.55 13.11 -1.07
CA ILE A 10 -5.79 12.08 -2.09
C ILE A 10 -7.29 11.85 -2.29
N PHE A 11 -8.05 11.62 -1.21
CA PHE A 11 -9.49 11.33 -1.31
C PHE A 11 -10.27 12.53 -1.86
N THR A 12 -9.93 13.74 -1.40
CA THR A 12 -10.56 14.96 -1.93
C THR A 12 -10.32 15.09 -3.43
N LEU A 13 -9.08 14.86 -3.88
CA LEU A 13 -8.73 14.97 -5.29
C LEU A 13 -9.40 13.89 -6.16
N LEU A 14 -9.48 12.64 -5.67
CA LEU A 14 -10.17 11.56 -6.37
C LEU A 14 -11.68 11.84 -6.49
N SER A 15 -12.30 12.34 -5.44
CA SER A 15 -13.72 12.74 -5.42
C SER A 15 -13.99 13.87 -6.43
N GLU A 16 -13.21 14.96 -6.39
CA GLU A 16 -13.38 16.12 -7.29
C GLU A 16 -13.17 15.76 -8.76
N ARG A 17 -12.28 14.80 -9.04
CA ARG A 17 -12.02 14.31 -10.41
C ARG A 17 -12.95 13.17 -10.86
N ARG A 18 -13.91 12.75 -10.01
CA ARG A 18 -14.81 11.61 -10.28
C ARG A 18 -14.06 10.30 -10.60
N LEU A 19 -12.94 10.10 -9.92
CA LEU A 19 -12.09 8.91 -10.04
C LEU A 19 -12.31 7.93 -8.87
N GLY A 20 -13.22 8.25 -7.96
CA GLY A 20 -13.65 7.42 -6.84
C GLY A 20 -15.02 7.85 -6.33
N PRO A 21 -15.53 7.24 -5.25
CA PRO A 21 -16.77 7.67 -4.61
C PRO A 21 -16.68 9.13 -4.16
N LYS A 22 -17.81 9.84 -4.20
CA LYS A 22 -17.87 11.21 -3.67
C LYS A 22 -17.54 11.23 -2.18
N LEU A 23 -16.59 12.06 -1.78
CA LEU A 23 -16.23 12.27 -0.39
C LEU A 23 -17.21 13.24 0.29
N HIS A 24 -17.84 12.81 1.39
CA HIS A 24 -18.77 13.64 2.17
C HIS A 24 -18.12 14.25 3.42
N GLY A 25 -17.10 13.61 3.98
CA GLY A 25 -16.36 14.15 5.12
C GLY A 25 -15.23 13.24 5.61
N VAL A 26 -14.29 13.81 6.36
CA VAL A 26 -13.15 13.11 6.98
C VAL A 26 -13.14 13.43 8.48
N PHE A 27 -12.85 12.43 9.30
CA PHE A 27 -12.76 12.57 10.76
C PHE A 27 -11.59 11.73 11.29
N SER A 28 -11.29 11.86 12.59
CA SER A 28 -10.19 11.10 13.21
C SER A 28 -10.46 9.60 13.13
N GLY A 29 -9.65 8.88 12.36
CA GLY A 29 -9.75 7.42 12.19
C GLY A 29 -10.70 6.95 11.08
N GLY A 30 -11.25 7.84 10.24
CA GLY A 30 -12.13 7.41 9.15
C GLY A 30 -12.64 8.51 8.23
N ARG A 31 -13.54 8.13 7.31
CA ARG A 31 -14.18 9.01 6.33
C ARG A 31 -15.59 8.55 6.00
N ILE A 32 -16.40 9.46 5.45
CA ILE A 32 -17.74 9.20 4.92
C ILE A 32 -17.70 9.45 3.41
N GLU A 33 -18.09 8.46 2.62
CA GLU A 33 -18.09 8.52 1.16
C GLU A 33 -19.36 7.90 0.57
N GLU A 34 -19.63 8.22 -0.69
CA GLU A 34 -20.76 7.71 -1.45
C GLU A 34 -20.75 6.17 -1.54
N TYR A 35 -21.90 5.56 -1.29
CA TYR A 35 -22.08 4.13 -1.51
C TYR A 35 -22.26 3.83 -3.01
N ILE A 36 -21.41 2.95 -3.53
CA ILE A 36 -21.51 2.45 -4.90
C ILE A 36 -22.14 1.05 -4.86
N PRO A 37 -23.32 0.83 -5.48
CA PRO A 37 -23.95 -0.49 -5.54
C PRO A 37 -23.20 -1.39 -6.53
N ALA A 38 -22.12 -2.02 -6.08
CA ALA A 38 -21.27 -2.89 -6.86
C ALA A 38 -20.83 -4.11 -6.03
N ARG A 39 -20.16 -5.06 -6.70
CA ARG A 39 -19.41 -6.14 -6.06
C ARG A 39 -17.93 -5.98 -6.39
N SER A 40 -17.07 -6.42 -5.47
CA SER A 40 -15.65 -6.61 -5.76
C SER A 40 -15.45 -7.75 -6.78
N LEU A 41 -14.27 -7.76 -7.41
CA LEU A 41 -13.87 -8.87 -8.27
C LEU A 41 -13.46 -10.07 -7.40
N LEU A 42 -13.46 -11.25 -8.00
CA LEU A 42 -12.81 -12.43 -7.45
C LEU A 42 -11.36 -12.49 -7.97
N THR A 43 -10.46 -13.10 -7.22
CA THR A 43 -9.05 -13.29 -7.65
C THR A 43 -8.95 -13.93 -9.05
N LYS A 44 -9.81 -14.92 -9.34
CA LYS A 44 -9.85 -15.60 -10.64
C LYS A 44 -10.31 -14.70 -11.80
N GLU A 45 -11.06 -13.64 -11.50
CA GLU A 45 -11.55 -12.70 -12.51
C GLU A 45 -10.45 -11.73 -12.96
N LEU A 46 -9.40 -11.53 -12.15
CA LEU A 46 -8.28 -10.66 -12.50
C LEU A 46 -7.51 -11.15 -13.75
N SER A 47 -7.47 -12.46 -13.97
CA SER A 47 -6.84 -13.07 -15.15
C SER A 47 -7.71 -13.07 -16.41
N GLU A 48 -8.99 -12.71 -16.31
CA GLU A 48 -9.87 -12.66 -17.47
C GLU A 48 -9.44 -11.50 -18.39
N PRO A 49 -9.12 -11.75 -19.68
CA PRO A 49 -8.50 -10.74 -20.54
C PRO A 49 -9.30 -9.43 -20.65
N ALA A 50 -10.63 -9.52 -20.72
CA ALA A 50 -11.51 -8.35 -20.80
C ALA A 50 -11.48 -7.51 -19.52
N ILE A 51 -11.38 -8.15 -18.35
CA ILE A 51 -11.30 -7.47 -17.05
C ILE A 51 -9.91 -6.88 -16.84
N SER A 52 -8.87 -7.67 -17.12
CA SER A 52 -7.46 -7.23 -17.02
C SER A 52 -7.19 -5.99 -17.88
N MET A 53 -7.75 -5.95 -19.10
CA MET A 53 -7.69 -4.75 -19.97
C MET A 53 -8.33 -3.53 -19.31
N LYS A 54 -9.47 -3.68 -18.64
CA LYS A 54 -10.12 -2.58 -17.93
C LYS A 54 -9.33 -2.14 -16.70
N ILE A 55 -8.71 -3.06 -15.97
CA ILE A 55 -7.80 -2.73 -14.86
C ILE A 55 -6.62 -1.91 -15.39
N ALA A 56 -6.00 -2.33 -16.50
CA ALA A 56 -4.89 -1.61 -17.11
C ALA A 56 -5.28 -0.19 -17.56
N GLU A 57 -6.45 -0.01 -18.19
CA GLU A 57 -6.98 1.32 -18.54
C GLU A 57 -7.13 2.23 -17.31
N LYS A 58 -7.66 1.71 -16.19
CA LYS A 58 -7.83 2.47 -14.95
C LYS A 58 -6.50 2.76 -14.26
N MET A 59 -5.58 1.80 -14.24
CA MET A 59 -4.23 1.99 -13.70
C MET A 59 -3.47 3.07 -14.48
N ALA A 60 -3.58 3.08 -15.82
CA ALA A 60 -2.99 4.12 -16.66
C ALA A 60 -3.58 5.51 -16.33
N ALA A 61 -4.89 5.60 -16.10
CA ALA A 61 -5.53 6.85 -15.68
C ALA A 61 -4.99 7.35 -14.33
N ILE A 62 -4.79 6.46 -13.35
CA ILE A 62 -4.19 6.79 -12.04
C ILE A 62 -2.74 7.27 -12.21
N HIS A 63 -1.92 6.51 -12.94
CA HIS A 63 -0.50 6.85 -13.17
C HIS A 63 -0.31 8.18 -13.92
N SER A 64 -1.31 8.59 -14.71
CA SER A 64 -1.29 9.85 -15.46
C SER A 64 -1.78 11.05 -14.65
N MET A 65 -2.21 10.86 -13.40
CA MET A 65 -2.72 11.96 -12.58
C MET A 65 -1.60 12.90 -12.13
N ASP A 66 -1.78 14.19 -12.40
CA ASP A 66 -0.99 15.20 -11.70
C ASP A 66 -1.62 15.52 -10.33
N VAL A 67 -0.94 15.10 -9.27
CA VAL A 67 -1.37 15.22 -7.88
C VAL A 67 -0.39 16.14 -7.13
N PRO A 68 -0.85 17.12 -6.32
CA PRO A 68 0.00 18.08 -5.60
C PRO A 68 0.63 17.46 -4.34
N LEU A 69 1.36 16.36 -4.52
CA LEU A 69 2.09 15.63 -3.48
C LEU A 69 3.57 15.56 -3.83
N SER A 70 4.41 15.21 -2.84
CA SER A 70 5.83 14.95 -3.10
C SER A 70 5.98 13.86 -4.15
N LYS A 71 6.80 14.15 -5.18
CA LYS A 71 7.14 13.21 -6.25
C LYS A 71 8.37 12.35 -5.90
N GLU A 72 8.88 12.47 -4.68
CA GLU A 72 9.99 11.63 -4.19
C GLU A 72 9.46 10.22 -3.83
N PRO A 73 9.96 9.13 -4.44
CA PRO A 73 9.46 7.77 -4.25
C PRO A 73 9.95 7.14 -2.92
N ASN A 74 9.74 7.85 -1.81
CA ASN A 74 10.23 7.46 -0.48
C ASN A 74 9.18 6.76 0.39
N TRP A 75 7.92 6.69 -0.06
CA TRP A 75 6.82 6.10 0.72
C TRP A 75 7.11 4.66 1.11
N LEU A 76 7.49 3.80 0.15
CA LEU A 76 7.79 2.39 0.38
C LEU A 76 8.87 2.21 1.47
N TRP A 77 9.98 2.93 1.36
CA TRP A 77 11.10 2.83 2.31
C TRP A 77 10.74 3.35 3.70
N LYS A 78 9.98 4.45 3.80
CA LYS A 78 9.50 4.97 5.09
C LYS A 78 8.53 4.00 5.76
N THR A 79 7.62 3.41 4.99
CA THR A 79 6.65 2.43 5.48
C THR A 79 7.36 1.17 5.97
N MET A 80 8.26 0.59 5.17
CA MET A 80 9.04 -0.58 5.59
C MET A 80 9.91 -0.27 6.81
N GLY A 81 10.55 0.89 6.89
CA GLY A 81 11.31 1.29 8.09
C GLY A 81 10.45 1.36 9.35
N LYS A 82 9.24 1.92 9.25
CA LYS A 82 8.27 1.95 10.35
C LYS A 82 7.84 0.55 10.77
N TRP A 83 7.43 -0.29 9.83
CA TRP A 83 7.01 -1.66 10.11
C TRP A 83 8.14 -2.51 10.67
N MET A 84 9.35 -2.35 10.17
CA MET A 84 10.52 -3.08 10.64
C MET A 84 10.89 -2.67 12.07
N LYS A 85 10.73 -1.39 12.43
CA LYS A 85 10.84 -0.95 13.83
C LYS A 85 9.83 -1.68 14.72
N THR A 86 8.54 -1.66 14.35
CA THR A 86 7.48 -2.36 15.10
C THR A 86 7.76 -3.86 15.21
N ALA A 87 8.12 -4.52 14.10
CA ALA A 87 8.40 -5.94 14.07
C ALA A 87 9.61 -6.29 14.96
N ARG A 88 10.67 -5.48 14.97
CA ARG A 88 11.83 -5.66 15.86
C ARG A 88 11.44 -5.56 17.33
N ASP A 89 10.67 -4.52 17.67
CA ASP A 89 10.34 -4.21 19.06
C ASP A 89 9.32 -5.20 19.64
N GLU A 90 8.44 -5.79 18.82
CA GLU A 90 7.35 -6.64 19.29
C GLU A 90 7.56 -8.14 19.00
N ARG A 91 7.80 -8.51 17.74
CA ARG A 91 7.69 -9.92 17.29
C ARG A 91 9.03 -10.60 17.06
N LEU A 92 10.06 -9.83 16.75
CA LEU A 92 11.43 -10.31 16.55
C LEU A 92 12.34 -10.01 17.75
N ALA A 93 11.82 -9.37 18.80
CA ALA A 93 12.53 -9.16 20.04
C ALA A 93 13.02 -10.49 20.64
N PRO A 94 14.18 -10.54 21.33
CA PRO A 94 14.74 -11.79 21.86
C PRO A 94 13.75 -12.59 22.70
N ASN A 95 12.93 -11.90 23.50
CA ASN A 95 11.92 -12.45 24.40
C ASN A 95 10.50 -12.53 23.80
N ALA A 96 10.32 -12.29 22.50
CA ALA A 96 9.01 -12.40 21.86
C ALA A 96 8.48 -13.85 21.91
N VAL A 97 7.26 -14.00 22.43
CA VAL A 97 6.55 -15.28 22.56
C VAL A 97 5.30 -15.27 21.68
N GLY A 98 5.11 -16.32 20.88
CA GLY A 98 3.90 -16.52 20.09
C GLY A 98 2.71 -16.86 20.98
N LYS A 99 1.49 -16.44 20.60
CA LYS A 99 0.26 -16.79 21.32
C LYS A 99 -0.12 -18.26 21.15
N THR A 100 0.33 -18.86 20.05
CA THR A 100 0.15 -20.29 19.76
C THR A 100 1.50 -20.94 19.42
N ALA A 101 1.54 -22.27 19.41
CA ALA A 101 2.73 -23.01 19.01
C ALA A 101 3.11 -22.73 17.54
N GLU A 102 2.11 -22.57 16.68
CA GLU A 102 2.28 -22.22 15.26
C GLU A 102 2.89 -20.82 15.12
N GLU A 103 2.32 -19.81 15.79
CA GLU A 103 2.87 -18.45 15.77
C GLU A 103 4.30 -18.41 16.33
N GLN A 104 4.58 -19.21 17.37
CA GLN A 104 5.92 -19.31 17.94
C GLN A 104 6.92 -19.91 16.96
N ASN A 105 6.53 -20.89 16.15
CA ASN A 105 7.37 -21.48 15.12
C ASN A 105 7.64 -20.48 13.99
N VAL A 106 6.61 -19.76 13.53
CA VAL A 106 6.76 -18.69 12.54
C VAL A 106 7.73 -17.62 13.04
N ILE A 107 7.60 -17.15 14.29
CA ILE A 107 8.53 -16.17 14.87
C ILE A 107 9.97 -16.69 14.88
N LYS A 108 10.18 -17.98 15.20
CA LYS A 108 11.53 -18.58 15.20
C LYS A 108 12.13 -18.57 13.80
N GLU A 109 11.36 -18.92 12.78
CA GLU A 109 11.82 -18.90 11.38
C GLU A 109 12.14 -17.48 10.91
N LEU A 110 11.25 -16.51 11.19
CA LEU A 110 11.47 -15.11 10.82
C LEU A 110 12.72 -14.52 11.48
N LYS A 111 13.05 -14.91 12.72
CA LYS A 111 14.28 -14.48 13.41
C LYS A 111 15.58 -14.95 12.74
N LEU A 112 15.52 -15.92 11.82
CA LEU A 112 16.68 -16.36 11.05
C LEU A 112 17.01 -15.43 9.88
N ILE A 113 16.10 -14.50 9.54
CA ILE A 113 16.23 -13.61 8.40
C ILE A 113 16.67 -12.22 8.87
N ASP A 114 17.70 -11.68 8.22
CA ASP A 114 18.12 -10.28 8.40
C ASP A 114 17.29 -9.37 7.49
N PHE A 115 16.09 -9.01 7.95
CA PHE A 115 15.18 -8.16 7.19
C PHE A 115 15.74 -6.76 6.88
N GLU A 116 16.63 -6.23 7.71
CA GLU A 116 17.25 -4.92 7.43
C GLU A 116 18.13 -5.02 6.20
N LYS A 117 18.95 -6.07 6.13
CA LYS A 117 19.79 -6.35 4.97
C LYS A 117 18.97 -6.65 3.72
N GLU A 118 17.86 -7.38 3.85
CA GLU A 118 16.94 -7.62 2.72
C GLU A 118 16.29 -6.32 2.21
N ILE A 119 15.86 -5.42 3.11
CA ILE A 119 15.32 -4.10 2.73
C ILE A 119 16.39 -3.25 2.04
N GLU A 120 17.63 -3.25 2.55
CA GLU A 120 18.75 -2.54 1.92
C GLU A 120 19.09 -3.10 0.53
N TRP A 121 19.10 -4.42 0.38
CA TRP A 121 19.31 -5.09 -0.90
C TRP A 121 18.21 -4.69 -1.89
N LEU A 122 16.94 -4.80 -1.49
CA LEU A 122 15.80 -4.44 -2.33
C LEU A 122 15.87 -2.97 -2.75
N LYS A 123 16.25 -2.08 -1.84
CA LYS A 123 16.43 -0.65 -2.13
C LYS A 123 17.50 -0.42 -3.20
N LYS A 124 18.66 -1.06 -3.08
CA LYS A 124 19.74 -0.98 -4.08
C LYS A 124 19.29 -1.53 -5.43
N PHE A 125 18.60 -2.66 -5.43
CA PHE A 125 18.10 -3.28 -6.65
C PHE A 125 17.07 -2.40 -7.37
N VAL A 126 16.03 -1.93 -6.66
CA VAL A 126 14.99 -1.08 -7.25
C VAL A 126 15.58 0.23 -7.78
N SER A 127 16.57 0.82 -7.10
CA SER A 127 17.28 2.02 -7.60
C SER A 127 18.07 1.80 -8.89
N SER A 128 18.32 0.56 -9.30
CA SER A 128 18.96 0.24 -10.59
C SER A 128 17.99 0.14 -11.76
N VAL A 129 16.67 0.12 -11.49
CA VAL A 129 15.62 0.04 -12.50
C VAL A 129 15.16 1.45 -12.87
N ASP A 130 15.23 1.80 -14.15
CA ASP A 130 14.71 3.07 -14.68
C ASP A 130 13.18 3.01 -14.84
N SER A 131 12.47 2.93 -13.70
CA SER A 131 11.01 2.99 -13.66
C SER A 131 10.57 4.43 -13.40
N PRO A 132 9.66 4.99 -14.23
CA PRO A 132 9.15 6.34 -14.00
C PRO A 132 8.42 6.42 -12.66
N VAL A 133 8.62 7.53 -11.95
CA VAL A 133 7.90 7.81 -10.70
C VAL A 133 6.56 8.45 -11.05
N VAL A 134 5.48 7.75 -10.71
CA VAL A 134 4.10 8.16 -10.97
C VAL A 134 3.26 8.09 -9.69
N PHE A 135 2.05 8.66 -9.73
CA PHE A 135 1.09 8.46 -8.65
C PHE A 135 0.55 7.03 -8.71
N CYS A 136 0.71 6.26 -7.63
CA CYS A 136 0.35 4.83 -7.58
C CYS A 136 -0.73 4.58 -6.53
N HIS A 137 -1.57 3.56 -6.78
CA HIS A 137 -2.53 3.05 -5.80
C HIS A 137 -1.85 2.27 -4.66
N ASN A 138 -0.77 1.53 -4.97
CA ASN A 138 0.03 0.69 -4.06
C ASN A 138 -0.67 -0.51 -3.40
N ASP A 139 -1.98 -0.72 -3.64
CA ASP A 139 -2.72 -1.90 -3.16
C ASP A 139 -3.79 -2.38 -4.17
N LEU A 140 -3.43 -2.65 -5.42
CA LEU A 140 -4.38 -3.03 -6.49
C LEU A 140 -4.77 -4.52 -6.43
N GLN A 141 -5.42 -4.92 -5.34
CA GLN A 141 -6.08 -6.22 -5.20
C GLN A 141 -7.52 -6.21 -5.76
N GLU A 142 -8.18 -7.36 -5.78
CA GLU A 142 -9.54 -7.55 -6.33
C GLU A 142 -10.67 -6.86 -5.52
N GLY A 143 -10.36 -6.45 -4.29
CA GLY A 143 -11.27 -5.95 -3.26
C GLY A 143 -11.83 -4.56 -3.49
#